data_AF-A0A530ZN02-F1
#
_entry.id   AF-A0A530ZN02-F1
#
_cell.length_a   1.000
_cell.length_b   1.000
_cell.length_c   1.000
_cell.angle_alpha   90.00
_cell.angle_beta   90.00
_cell.angle_gamma   90.00
#
_symmetry.space_group_name_H-M   'P 1'
#
loop_
_entity.id
_entity.type
_entity.pdbx_description
1 polymer ?
#
loop_
_entity_poly.entity_id
_entity_poly.type
_entity_poly.pdbx_seq_one_letter_code
_entity_poly.pdbx_strand_id
1 'polypeptide(L)'
;GEPAEVRLALIELMRLGLNPEDAPFLKSLSADRSGKVRELAGRLLARLGEHGRSNDGGPDDPAGELAAFISEGKSGFIRRRSIYTPAKLKSPAQEKRRAELFETCNLVDLAARFGATEPEFIGAWQFGADNNADILIARMVAASGSDAAVTHMADALVTDGGKPALFVLHLTPRLDSRRKRTLVRLILKQANYLNAISLAEGIDAGWLEWDDLSNGSALAALRSAVARNDDAMRRGADDILETIGFLATATTAAKLIDEVVAAGMPPAAPSLGVLRLNAALAEHQSRTDT
;
A
#
# COMPACT_ATOMS: atom_id res chain seq x y z
N GLY A 1 27.45 18.77 -17.63
CA GLY A 1 26.43 18.44 -16.63
C GLY A 1 25.89 17.06 -16.92
N GLU A 2 25.67 16.26 -15.88
CA GLU A 2 25.19 14.87 -15.97
C GLU A 2 23.94 14.71 -16.87
N PRO A 3 23.68 13.52 -17.45
CA PRO A 3 22.40 13.21 -18.12
C PRO A 3 21.21 13.30 -17.17
N ALA A 4 20.00 13.53 -17.71
CA ALA A 4 18.80 13.68 -16.89
C ALA A 4 18.42 12.37 -16.19
N GLU A 5 18.66 11.25 -16.86
CA GLU A 5 18.38 9.89 -16.40
C GLU A 5 19.25 9.53 -15.19
N VAL A 6 20.54 9.90 -15.24
CA VAL A 6 21.47 9.72 -14.13
C VAL A 6 21.04 10.57 -12.93
N ARG A 7 20.72 11.85 -13.14
CA ARG A 7 20.22 12.71 -12.05
C ARG A 7 18.93 12.15 -11.44
N LEU A 8 18.00 11.68 -12.27
CA LEU A 8 16.73 11.11 -11.81
C LEU A 8 16.97 9.86 -10.95
N ALA A 9 17.83 8.95 -11.39
CA ALA A 9 18.17 7.74 -10.63
C ALA A 9 18.80 8.07 -9.27
N LEU A 10 19.70 9.07 -9.20
CA LEU A 10 20.32 9.49 -7.94
C LEU A 10 19.30 10.10 -6.97
N ILE A 11 18.39 10.92 -7.47
CA ILE A 11 17.33 11.52 -6.63
C ILE A 11 16.35 10.45 -6.15
N GLU A 12 16.04 9.45 -6.99
CA GLU A 12 15.16 8.35 -6.60
C GLU A 12 15.70 7.57 -5.39
N LEU A 13 17.03 7.43 -5.27
CA LEU A 13 17.66 6.80 -4.11
C LEU A 13 17.43 7.56 -2.81
N MET A 14 17.27 8.89 -2.86
CA MET A 14 16.97 9.71 -1.68
C MET A 14 15.63 9.35 -1.04
N ARG A 15 14.75 8.59 -1.73
CA ARG A 15 13.55 8.04 -1.10
C ARG A 15 13.86 7.20 0.14
N LEU A 16 15.03 6.57 0.15
CA LEU A 16 15.57 5.79 1.26
C LEU A 16 16.30 6.75 2.20
N GLY A 17 15.83 6.86 3.45
CA GLY A 17 16.49 7.72 4.44
C GLY A 17 16.31 9.23 4.21
N LEU A 18 15.31 9.62 3.40
CA LEU A 18 14.91 11.02 3.22
C LEU A 18 14.75 11.71 4.58
N ASN A 19 15.43 12.83 4.76
CA ASN A 19 15.42 13.57 6.02
C ASN A 19 15.42 15.09 5.78
N PRO A 20 15.18 15.91 6.82
CA PRO A 20 15.09 17.36 6.66
C PRO A 20 16.35 18.05 6.12
N GLU A 21 17.54 17.45 6.30
CA GLU A 21 18.81 18.01 5.81
C GLU A 21 18.92 17.94 4.27
N ASP A 22 18.11 17.11 3.62
CA ASP A 22 18.03 17.00 2.17
C ASP A 22 17.29 18.18 1.52
N ALA A 23 16.49 18.92 2.29
CA ALA A 23 15.60 19.96 1.77
C ALA A 23 16.33 21.06 0.97
N PRO A 24 17.50 21.60 1.40
CA PRO A 24 18.24 22.59 0.61
C PRO A 24 18.66 22.06 -0.77
N PHE A 25 19.13 20.81 -0.84
CA PHE A 25 19.49 20.17 -2.11
C PHE A 25 18.25 20.02 -3.01
N LEU A 26 17.16 19.46 -2.47
CA LEU A 26 15.93 19.26 -3.24
C LEU A 26 15.33 20.59 -3.74
N LYS A 27 15.36 21.66 -2.95
CA LYS A 27 14.92 23.02 -3.35
C LYS A 27 15.75 23.56 -4.52
N SER A 28 17.06 23.27 -4.52
CA SER A 28 17.96 23.69 -5.61
C SER A 28 17.57 23.06 -6.96
N LEU A 29 16.95 21.87 -6.96
CA LEU A 29 16.52 21.16 -8.17
C LEU A 29 15.29 21.76 -8.84
N SER A 30 14.62 22.73 -8.22
CA SER A 30 13.46 23.43 -8.83
C SER A 30 13.82 24.20 -10.11
N ALA A 31 15.12 24.48 -10.32
CA ALA A 31 15.67 25.09 -11.53
C ALA A 31 16.23 24.05 -12.53
N ASP A 32 16.07 22.74 -12.29
CA ASP A 32 16.59 21.71 -13.20
C ASP A 32 15.89 21.77 -14.57
N ARG A 33 16.67 21.55 -15.63
CA ARG A 33 16.17 21.53 -17.02
C ARG A 33 15.19 20.40 -17.31
N SER A 34 15.24 19.30 -16.56
CA SER A 34 14.33 18.17 -16.71
C SER A 34 13.07 18.38 -15.88
N GLY A 35 11.90 18.30 -16.53
CA GLY A 35 10.61 18.30 -15.83
C GLY A 35 10.49 17.15 -14.83
N LYS A 36 10.95 15.95 -15.19
CA LYS A 36 10.89 14.76 -14.32
C LYS A 36 11.74 14.90 -13.05
N VAL A 37 12.91 15.53 -13.17
CA VAL A 37 13.78 15.81 -12.02
C VAL A 37 13.11 16.80 -11.08
N ARG A 38 12.55 17.89 -11.62
CA ARG A 38 11.82 18.90 -10.84
C ARG A 38 10.62 18.28 -10.12
N GLU A 39 9.86 17.45 -10.81
CA GLU A 39 8.69 16.77 -10.25
C GLU A 39 9.08 15.82 -9.11
N LEU A 40 10.08 14.95 -9.32
CA LEU A 40 10.52 14.02 -8.28
C LEU A 40 11.06 14.77 -7.05
N ALA A 41 11.87 15.81 -7.25
CA ALA A 41 12.36 16.65 -6.15
C ALA A 41 11.20 17.33 -5.40
N GLY A 42 10.18 17.81 -6.11
CA GLY A 42 8.97 18.36 -5.51
C GLY A 42 8.21 17.35 -4.64
N ARG A 43 8.06 16.11 -5.11
CA ARG A 43 7.42 15.04 -4.31
C ARG A 43 8.23 14.70 -3.05
N LEU A 44 9.55 14.68 -3.14
CA LEU A 44 10.41 14.44 -1.97
C LEU A 44 10.34 15.60 -0.97
N LEU A 45 10.26 16.85 -1.43
CA LEU A 45 10.02 18.00 -0.56
C LEU A 45 8.66 17.91 0.14
N ALA A 46 7.61 17.52 -0.59
CA ALA A 46 6.29 17.32 0.00
C ALA A 46 6.29 16.26 1.12
N ARG A 47 7.08 15.19 0.97
CA ARG A 47 7.25 14.18 2.04
C ARG A 47 7.88 14.76 3.31
N LEU A 48 8.63 15.85 3.19
CA LEU A 48 9.21 16.60 4.32
C LEU A 48 8.24 17.67 4.87
N GLY A 49 7.00 17.75 4.36
CA GLY A 49 5.99 18.76 4.73
C GLY A 49 6.21 20.12 4.06
N GLU A 50 7.19 20.23 3.16
CA GLU A 50 7.46 21.45 2.41
C GLU A 50 6.43 21.56 1.28
N HIS A 51 5.78 22.72 1.18
CA HIS A 51 4.76 22.92 0.16
C HIS A 51 5.42 23.00 -1.21
N GLY A 52 4.70 22.54 -2.24
CA GLY A 52 5.09 22.83 -3.62
C GLY A 52 5.19 24.35 -3.81
N ARG A 53 5.89 24.81 -4.87
CA ARG A 53 5.93 26.24 -5.20
C ARG A 53 4.53 26.84 -5.03
N SER A 54 4.42 27.77 -4.08
CA SER A 54 3.22 28.53 -3.80
C SER A 54 2.88 29.33 -5.05
N ASN A 55 2.15 28.72 -5.98
CA ASN A 55 1.38 29.48 -6.94
C ASN A 55 0.22 30.06 -6.13
N ASP A 56 0.28 31.35 -5.85
CA ASP A 56 -0.74 32.14 -5.16
C ASP A 56 -2.08 32.14 -5.93
N GLY A 57 -2.77 30.99 -6.00
CA GLY A 57 -4.10 30.85 -6.58
C GLY A 57 -4.21 31.31 -8.04
N GLY A 58 -3.14 31.17 -8.83
CA GLY A 58 -3.14 31.50 -10.25
C GLY A 58 -4.12 30.64 -11.07
N PRO A 59 -4.37 31.00 -12.35
CA PRO A 59 -5.29 30.28 -13.23
C PRO A 59 -4.96 28.79 -13.44
N ASP A 60 -3.72 28.39 -13.15
CA ASP A 60 -3.23 27.01 -13.13
C ASP A 60 -2.90 26.59 -11.68
N ASP A 61 -3.94 26.37 -10.85
CA ASP A 61 -3.84 25.83 -9.49
C ASP A 61 -4.40 24.39 -9.45
N PRO A 62 -3.56 23.35 -9.73
CA PRO A 62 -3.99 21.96 -9.75
C PRO A 62 -4.55 21.48 -8.41
N ALA A 63 -4.01 21.95 -7.28
CA ALA A 63 -4.50 21.57 -5.96
C ALA A 63 -5.89 22.16 -5.70
N GLY A 64 -6.13 23.40 -6.14
CA GLY A 64 -7.46 24.02 -6.14
C GLY A 64 -8.45 23.28 -7.04
N GLU A 65 -8.04 22.88 -8.24
CA GLU A 65 -8.87 22.09 -9.15
C GLU A 65 -9.21 20.71 -8.54
N LEU A 66 -8.24 20.04 -7.92
CA LEU A 66 -8.47 18.76 -7.25
C LEU A 66 -9.40 18.90 -6.05
N ALA A 67 -9.23 19.96 -5.25
CA ALA A 67 -10.11 20.24 -4.13
C ALA A 67 -11.56 20.42 -4.57
N ALA A 68 -11.82 20.95 -5.77
CA ALA A 68 -13.17 21.07 -6.32
C ALA A 68 -13.84 19.70 -6.63
N PHE A 69 -13.06 18.62 -6.76
CA PHE A 69 -13.56 17.25 -6.87
C PHE A 69 -13.85 16.59 -5.50
N ILE A 70 -13.73 17.33 -4.40
CA ILE A 70 -13.92 16.81 -3.04
C ILE A 70 -14.93 17.71 -2.32
N SER A 71 -15.99 17.11 -1.79
CA SER A 71 -17.00 17.80 -1.00
C SER A 71 -16.59 17.81 0.47
N GLU A 72 -16.46 18.99 1.07
CA GLU A 72 -16.32 19.15 2.51
C GLU A 72 -17.69 19.19 3.19
N GLY A 73 -17.86 18.35 4.20
CA GLY A 73 -19.04 18.32 5.07
C GLY A 73 -18.66 18.37 6.55
N LYS A 74 -19.68 18.29 7.41
CA LYS A 74 -19.48 18.15 8.87
C LYS A 74 -20.24 16.93 9.37
N SER A 75 -19.62 16.17 10.27
CA SER A 75 -20.23 15.03 10.96
C SER A 75 -20.23 15.23 12.47
N GLY A 76 -21.25 14.68 13.14
CA GLY A 76 -21.42 14.74 14.60
C GLY A 76 -22.27 15.92 15.11
N PHE A 77 -23.13 15.65 16.09
CA PHE A 77 -24.05 16.63 16.68
C PHE A 77 -23.40 17.52 17.76
N ILE A 78 -22.45 16.99 18.54
CA ILE A 78 -21.85 17.67 19.70
C ILE A 78 -20.46 18.24 19.39
N ARG A 79 -19.63 17.49 18.64
CA ARG A 79 -18.37 17.97 18.06
C ARG A 79 -18.44 17.79 16.56
N ARG A 80 -18.62 18.88 15.83
CA ARG A 80 -18.65 18.87 14.36
C ARG A 80 -17.22 18.63 13.85
N ARG A 81 -16.95 17.43 13.35
CA ARG A 81 -15.69 17.10 12.67
C ARG A 81 -15.87 17.29 11.17
N SER A 82 -14.88 17.88 10.49
CA SER A 82 -14.89 17.92 9.02
C SER A 82 -14.85 16.49 8.48
N ILE A 83 -15.55 16.28 7.36
CA ILE A 83 -15.50 15.05 6.58
C ILE A 83 -15.27 15.41 5.12
N TYR A 84 -14.47 14.61 4.42
CA TYR A 84 -14.15 14.82 3.02
C TYR A 84 -14.65 13.64 2.19
N THR A 85 -15.49 13.91 1.21
CA THR A 85 -16.10 12.89 0.35
C THR A 85 -15.79 13.19 -1.11
N PRO A 86 -15.31 12.21 -1.91
CA PRO A 86 -15.20 12.37 -3.35
C PRO A 86 -16.51 12.84 -3.98
N ALA A 87 -16.45 13.89 -4.80
CA ALA A 87 -17.61 14.34 -5.56
C ALA A 87 -17.99 13.29 -6.60
N LYS A 88 -19.30 13.10 -6.79
CA LYS A 88 -19.83 12.25 -7.86
C LYS A 88 -19.55 12.89 -9.22
N LEU A 89 -18.87 12.15 -10.09
CA LEU A 89 -18.50 12.62 -11.42
C LEU A 89 -19.62 12.35 -12.44
N LYS A 90 -19.67 13.20 -13.49
CA LYS A 90 -20.70 13.17 -14.53
C LYS A 90 -20.18 12.73 -15.89
N SER A 91 -18.86 12.65 -16.08
CA SER A 91 -18.27 12.23 -17.35
C SER A 91 -16.91 11.53 -17.19
N PRO A 92 -16.52 10.66 -18.16
CA PRO A 92 -15.20 10.05 -18.19
C PRO A 92 -14.04 11.05 -18.26
N ALA A 93 -14.27 12.23 -18.87
CA ALA A 93 -13.27 13.30 -18.91
C ALA A 93 -12.97 13.85 -17.51
N GLN A 94 -13.99 13.98 -16.66
CA GLN A 94 -13.80 14.37 -15.25
C GLN A 94 -13.08 13.28 -14.47
N GLU A 95 -13.39 12.00 -14.72
CA GLU A 95 -12.70 10.87 -14.08
C GLU A 95 -11.22 10.86 -14.40
N LYS A 96 -10.88 11.01 -15.69
CA LYS A 96 -9.50 11.10 -16.15
C LYS A 96 -8.78 12.30 -15.54
N ARG A 97 -9.41 13.47 -15.56
CA ARG A 97 -8.79 14.69 -15.02
C ARG A 97 -8.56 14.58 -13.51
N ARG A 98 -9.53 14.08 -12.75
CA ARG A 98 -9.37 13.84 -11.31
C ARG A 98 -8.22 12.87 -11.04
N ALA A 99 -8.09 11.79 -11.82
CA ALA A 99 -6.99 10.85 -11.69
C ALA A 99 -5.61 11.50 -11.97
N GLU A 100 -5.48 12.27 -13.06
CA GLU A 100 -4.27 13.03 -13.37
C GLU A 100 -3.88 14.00 -12.25
N LEU A 101 -4.86 14.69 -11.66
CA LEU A 101 -4.63 15.61 -10.55
C LEU A 101 -4.18 14.87 -9.30
N PHE A 102 -4.77 13.72 -8.96
CA PHE A 102 -4.31 12.90 -7.85
C PHE A 102 -2.87 12.37 -8.05
N GLU A 103 -2.48 12.12 -9.29
CA GLU A 103 -1.14 11.65 -9.63
C GLU A 103 -0.07 12.74 -9.52
N THR A 104 -0.44 14.00 -9.76
CA THR A 104 0.50 15.12 -9.92
C THR A 104 0.52 16.12 -8.76
N CYS A 105 -0.58 16.25 -8.02
CA CYS A 105 -0.63 17.11 -6.83
C CYS A 105 0.07 16.45 -5.64
N ASN A 106 0.58 17.27 -4.73
CA ASN A 106 1.07 16.78 -3.44
C ASN A 106 -0.03 16.81 -2.38
N LEU A 107 0.04 15.85 -1.45
CA LEU A 107 -0.91 15.76 -0.34
C LEU A 107 -0.92 17.01 0.53
N VAL A 108 0.26 17.55 0.87
CA VAL A 108 0.39 18.77 1.68
C VAL A 108 -0.33 19.97 1.03
N ASP A 109 -0.20 20.13 -0.29
CA ASP A 109 -0.83 21.22 -1.03
C ASP A 109 -2.35 21.04 -1.08
N LEU A 110 -2.84 19.80 -1.28
CA LEU A 110 -4.27 19.49 -1.23
C LEU A 110 -4.87 19.73 0.16
N ALA A 111 -4.22 19.24 1.22
CA ALA A 111 -4.71 19.40 2.60
C ALA A 111 -4.79 20.89 2.99
N ALA A 112 -3.82 21.70 2.56
CA ALA A 112 -3.81 23.14 2.78
C ALA A 112 -5.03 23.85 2.14
N ARG A 113 -5.58 23.35 1.02
CA ARG A 113 -6.82 23.90 0.42
C ARG A 113 -8.04 23.79 1.33
N PHE A 114 -8.03 22.85 2.26
CA PHE A 114 -9.08 22.65 3.27
C PHE A 114 -8.70 23.26 4.63
N GLY A 115 -7.57 23.97 4.72
CA GLY A 115 -7.06 24.48 5.99
C GLY A 115 -6.71 23.38 6.99
N ALA A 116 -6.37 22.18 6.51
CA ALA A 116 -6.09 21.00 7.31
C ALA A 116 -4.63 20.57 7.17
N THR A 117 -4.10 19.90 8.19
CA THR A 117 -2.87 19.12 8.07
C THR A 117 -3.12 17.80 7.32
N GLU A 118 -2.07 17.15 6.82
CA GLU A 118 -2.22 15.86 6.13
C GLU A 118 -2.94 14.79 6.99
N PRO A 119 -2.58 14.58 8.28
CA PRO A 119 -3.27 13.60 9.11
C PRO A 119 -4.73 13.95 9.38
N GLU A 120 -5.05 15.25 9.56
CA GLU A 120 -6.43 15.71 9.73
C GLU A 120 -7.27 15.44 8.47
N PHE A 121 -6.71 15.73 7.29
CA PHE A 121 -7.36 15.48 6.01
C PHE A 121 -7.63 13.99 5.81
N ILE A 122 -6.61 13.14 6.00
CA ILE A 122 -6.72 11.68 5.89
C ILE A 122 -7.75 11.13 6.88
N GLY A 123 -7.66 11.53 8.15
CA GLY A 123 -8.55 11.03 9.20
C GLY A 123 -10.01 11.49 9.05
N ALA A 124 -10.28 12.44 8.17
CA ALA A 124 -11.62 12.92 7.82
C ALA A 124 -12.14 12.36 6.49
N TRP A 125 -11.27 11.71 5.69
CA TRP A 125 -11.65 11.11 4.41
C TRP A 125 -12.68 9.99 4.57
N GLN A 126 -13.74 10.02 3.77
CA GLN A 126 -14.82 9.02 3.79
C GLN A 126 -14.55 7.88 2.80
N PHE A 127 -13.81 6.87 3.25
CA PHE A 127 -13.54 5.66 2.47
C PHE A 127 -14.82 4.88 2.14
N GLY A 128 -14.83 4.22 0.99
CA GLY A 128 -15.94 3.40 0.48
C GLY A 128 -16.98 4.17 -0.31
N ALA A 129 -16.95 5.51 -0.31
CA ALA A 129 -17.84 6.33 -1.13
C ALA A 129 -17.54 6.21 -2.63
N ASP A 130 -16.25 6.13 -2.99
CA ASP A 130 -15.77 5.95 -4.36
C ASP A 130 -14.42 5.19 -4.33
N ASN A 131 -14.45 3.88 -4.62
CA ASN A 131 -13.26 3.03 -4.56
C ASN A 131 -12.12 3.53 -5.46
N ASN A 132 -12.42 4.19 -6.58
CA ASN A 132 -11.38 4.71 -7.46
C ASN A 132 -10.72 5.94 -6.84
N ALA A 133 -11.50 6.85 -6.26
CA ALA A 133 -10.96 7.98 -5.52
C ALA A 133 -10.14 7.52 -4.29
N ASP A 134 -10.58 6.47 -3.60
CA ASP A 134 -9.87 5.89 -2.45
C ASP A 134 -8.50 5.31 -2.84
N ILE A 135 -8.42 4.63 -3.99
CA ILE A 135 -7.15 4.16 -4.57
C ILE A 135 -6.25 5.36 -4.92
N LEU A 136 -6.82 6.39 -5.53
CA LEU A 136 -6.09 7.58 -5.97
C LEU A 136 -5.51 8.37 -4.79
N ILE A 137 -6.28 8.57 -3.70
CA ILE A 137 -5.77 9.23 -2.50
C ILE A 137 -4.70 8.38 -1.80
N ALA A 138 -4.86 7.06 -1.72
CA ALA A 138 -3.84 6.17 -1.14
C ALA A 138 -2.52 6.24 -1.93
N ARG A 139 -2.58 6.32 -3.27
CA ARG A 139 -1.41 6.50 -4.13
C ARG A 139 -0.77 7.87 -3.98
N MET A 140 -1.57 8.94 -3.86
CA MET A 140 -1.06 10.29 -3.58
C MET A 140 -0.29 10.32 -2.25
N VAL A 141 -0.85 9.68 -1.21
CA VAL A 141 -0.24 9.59 0.13
C VAL A 141 1.07 8.82 0.05
N ALA A 142 1.10 7.69 -0.67
CA ALA A 142 2.34 6.95 -0.92
C ALA A 142 3.39 7.82 -1.63
N ALA A 143 2.99 8.60 -2.62
CA ALA A 143 3.91 9.38 -3.46
C ALA A 143 4.47 10.63 -2.77
N SER A 144 3.64 11.36 -2.01
CA SER A 144 3.95 12.73 -1.56
C SER A 144 3.68 12.99 -0.08
N GLY A 145 2.90 12.16 0.59
CA GLY A 145 2.56 12.38 1.99
C GLY A 145 3.76 12.17 2.92
N SER A 146 3.78 12.84 4.07
CA SER A 146 4.76 12.57 5.12
C SER A 146 4.70 11.11 5.63
N ASP A 147 5.76 10.63 6.28
CA ASP A 147 5.73 9.29 6.90
C ASP A 147 4.65 9.18 7.99
N ALA A 148 4.32 10.28 8.67
CA ALA A 148 3.20 10.37 9.59
C ALA A 148 1.85 10.20 8.88
N ALA A 149 1.66 10.82 7.71
CA ALA A 149 0.46 10.66 6.90
C ALA A 149 0.28 9.22 6.40
N VAL A 150 1.35 8.59 5.91
CA VAL A 150 1.36 7.18 5.45
C VAL A 150 0.96 6.24 6.59
N THR A 151 1.59 6.38 7.75
CA THR A 151 1.33 5.53 8.91
C THR A 151 -0.07 5.75 9.49
N HIS A 152 -0.53 7.00 9.55
CA HIS A 152 -1.88 7.34 9.97
C HIS A 152 -2.96 6.72 9.06
N MET A 153 -2.80 6.84 7.74
CA MET A 153 -3.74 6.23 6.80
C MET A 153 -3.75 4.70 6.92
N ALA A 154 -2.57 4.08 7.01
CA ALA A 154 -2.46 2.63 7.12
C ALA A 154 -3.17 2.12 8.40
N ASP A 155 -2.93 2.76 9.54
CA ASP A 155 -3.51 2.36 10.81
C ASP A 155 -5.03 2.56 10.82
N ALA A 156 -5.53 3.66 10.24
CA ALA A 156 -6.97 3.93 10.11
C ALA A 156 -7.66 2.86 9.24
N LEU A 157 -7.12 2.58 8.05
CA LEU A 157 -7.68 1.59 7.12
C LEU A 157 -7.66 0.17 7.68
N VAL A 158 -6.59 -0.22 8.38
CA VAL A 158 -6.52 -1.52 9.07
C VAL A 158 -7.56 -1.61 10.19
N THR A 159 -7.76 -0.53 10.95
CA THR A 159 -8.74 -0.47 12.04
C THR A 159 -10.16 -0.61 11.52
N ASP A 160 -10.49 0.07 10.42
CA ASP A 160 -11.81 -0.04 9.77
C ASP A 160 -12.05 -1.45 9.19
N GLY A 161 -10.99 -2.10 8.73
CA GLY A 161 -11.05 -3.46 8.20
C GLY A 161 -11.79 -3.56 6.86
N GLY A 162 -12.27 -4.75 6.53
CA GLY A 162 -13.01 -5.02 5.30
C GLY A 162 -12.25 -4.63 4.01
N LYS A 163 -13.02 -4.19 2.99
CA LYS A 163 -12.47 -3.77 1.70
C LYS A 163 -11.54 -2.55 1.79
N PRO A 164 -11.83 -1.49 2.58
CA PRO A 164 -10.92 -0.34 2.71
C PRO A 164 -9.50 -0.70 3.14
N ALA A 165 -9.34 -1.72 3.99
CA ALA A 165 -8.02 -2.17 4.43
C ALA A 165 -7.09 -2.59 3.27
N LEU A 166 -7.63 -2.97 2.11
CA LEU A 166 -6.83 -3.31 0.94
C LEU A 166 -6.12 -2.10 0.32
N PHE A 167 -6.58 -0.87 0.56
CA PHE A 167 -5.91 0.32 0.04
C PHE A 167 -4.53 0.53 0.69
N VAL A 168 -4.27 -0.10 1.84
CA VAL A 168 -2.94 -0.15 2.48
C VAL A 168 -1.89 -0.80 1.58
N LEU A 169 -2.29 -1.65 0.63
CA LEU A 169 -1.36 -2.23 -0.36
C LEU A 169 -0.60 -1.16 -1.13
N HIS A 170 -1.25 -0.03 -1.45
CA HIS A 170 -0.60 1.10 -2.12
C HIS A 170 0.42 1.83 -1.24
N LEU A 171 0.36 1.65 0.08
CA LEU A 171 1.27 2.27 1.05
C LEU A 171 2.47 1.36 1.37
N THR A 172 2.38 0.06 1.05
CA THR A 172 3.38 -0.96 1.46
C THR A 172 4.84 -0.60 1.20
N PRO A 173 5.24 0.06 0.08
CA PRO A 173 6.64 0.41 -0.13
C PRO A 173 7.24 1.32 0.95
N ARG A 174 6.39 2.05 1.69
CA ARG A 174 6.80 3.01 2.74
C ARG A 174 6.48 2.55 4.16
N LEU A 175 5.87 1.39 4.33
CA LEU A 175 5.51 0.87 5.66
C LEU A 175 6.66 0.09 6.29
N ASP A 176 6.75 0.21 7.62
CA ASP A 176 7.57 -0.68 8.44
C ASP A 176 7.06 -2.13 8.40
N SER A 177 7.93 -3.07 8.75
CA SER A 177 7.60 -4.50 8.75
C SER A 177 6.44 -4.84 9.67
N ARG A 178 6.26 -4.14 10.81
CA ARG A 178 5.15 -4.42 11.74
C ARG A 178 3.81 -4.14 11.07
N ARG A 179 3.64 -3.00 10.40
CA ARG A 179 2.40 -2.64 9.70
C ARG A 179 2.10 -3.55 8.52
N LYS A 180 3.14 -3.91 7.73
CA LYS A 180 3.02 -4.90 6.65
C LYS A 180 2.48 -6.23 7.16
N ARG A 181 3.05 -6.74 8.27
CA ARG A 181 2.60 -7.99 8.91
C ARG A 181 1.17 -7.90 9.42
N THR A 182 0.78 -6.77 10.02
CA THR A 182 -0.60 -6.53 10.46
C THR A 182 -1.59 -6.60 9.30
N LEU A 183 -1.27 -5.99 8.15
CA LEU A 183 -2.09 -6.07 6.94
C LEU A 183 -2.24 -7.53 6.46
N VAL A 184 -1.15 -8.26 6.35
CA VAL A 184 -1.18 -9.67 5.91
C VAL A 184 -2.04 -10.52 6.84
N ARG A 185 -1.87 -10.39 8.16
CA ARG A 185 -2.71 -11.08 9.16
C ARG A 185 -4.19 -10.74 9.02
N LEU A 186 -4.52 -9.48 8.76
CA LEU A 186 -5.88 -9.05 8.53
C LEU A 186 -6.49 -9.73 7.28
N ILE A 187 -5.73 -9.80 6.19
CA ILE A 187 -6.16 -10.46 4.95
C ILE A 187 -6.38 -11.96 5.18
N LEU A 188 -5.44 -12.63 5.86
CA LEU A 188 -5.54 -14.05 6.21
C LEU A 188 -6.78 -14.34 7.09
N LYS A 189 -7.11 -13.44 8.01
CA LYS A 189 -8.29 -13.60 8.87
C LYS A 189 -9.62 -13.52 8.11
N GLN A 190 -9.69 -12.76 7.01
CA GLN A 190 -10.94 -12.52 6.29
C GLN A 190 -11.16 -13.46 5.08
N ALA A 191 -10.10 -14.06 4.54
CA ALA A 191 -10.07 -14.97 3.37
C ALA A 191 -10.65 -14.46 2.03
N ASN A 192 -11.49 -13.44 2.02
CA ASN A 192 -12.13 -12.94 0.79
C ASN A 192 -11.14 -12.27 -0.18
N TYR A 193 -9.94 -11.94 0.30
CA TYR A 193 -8.93 -11.17 -0.43
C TYR A 193 -7.54 -11.79 -0.35
N LEU A 194 -7.42 -13.10 -0.18
CA LEU A 194 -6.12 -13.77 -0.01
C LEU A 194 -5.14 -13.49 -1.16
N ASN A 195 -5.65 -13.41 -2.39
CA ASN A 195 -4.85 -13.07 -3.56
C ASN A 195 -4.23 -11.66 -3.47
N ALA A 196 -4.78 -10.77 -2.65
CA ALA A 196 -4.25 -9.43 -2.49
C ALA A 196 -2.91 -9.41 -1.72
N ILE A 197 -2.53 -10.50 -1.04
CA ILE A 197 -1.22 -10.61 -0.37
C ILE A 197 -0.08 -10.51 -1.39
N SER A 198 -0.25 -11.05 -2.62
CA SER A 198 0.79 -10.98 -3.66
C SER A 198 1.05 -9.57 -4.20
N LEU A 199 0.16 -8.62 -3.90
CA LEU A 199 0.30 -7.22 -4.29
C LEU A 199 1.10 -6.39 -3.27
N ALA A 200 1.41 -6.96 -2.11
CA ALA A 200 2.13 -6.24 -1.06
C ALA A 200 3.64 -6.26 -1.31
N GLU A 201 4.25 -5.08 -1.37
CA GLU A 201 5.67 -4.94 -1.67
C GLU A 201 6.55 -4.91 -0.40
N GLY A 202 7.76 -5.46 -0.52
CA GLY A 202 8.79 -5.37 0.52
C GLY A 202 8.39 -6.03 1.85
N ILE A 203 7.63 -7.12 1.81
CA ILE A 203 7.37 -7.96 2.98
C ILE A 203 8.59 -8.87 3.23
N ASP A 204 9.00 -8.97 4.49
CA ASP A 204 10.08 -9.90 4.89
C ASP A 204 9.68 -11.36 4.64
N ALA A 205 10.65 -12.22 4.34
CA ALA A 205 10.45 -13.66 4.29
C ALA A 205 10.37 -14.27 5.70
N GLY A 206 9.77 -15.46 5.81
CA GLY A 206 9.97 -16.35 6.96
C GLY A 206 9.56 -15.83 8.33
N TRP A 207 8.45 -15.10 8.44
CA TRP A 207 7.92 -14.61 9.72
C TRP A 207 6.49 -15.10 10.04
N LEU A 208 5.80 -15.68 9.05
CA LEU A 208 4.41 -16.08 9.19
C LEU A 208 4.31 -17.40 9.97
N GLU A 209 3.70 -17.31 11.15
CA GLU A 209 3.56 -18.46 12.06
C GLU A 209 2.28 -19.25 11.79
N TRP A 210 2.25 -20.49 12.29
CA TRP A 210 1.12 -21.39 12.11
C TRP A 210 -0.20 -20.79 12.60
N ASP A 211 -0.14 -20.07 13.72
CA ASP A 211 -1.29 -19.43 14.35
C ASP A 211 -1.85 -18.29 13.48
N ASP A 212 -1.04 -17.65 12.64
CA ASP A 212 -1.50 -16.61 11.72
C ASP A 212 -2.38 -17.19 10.59
N LEU A 213 -2.15 -18.45 10.21
CA LEU A 213 -2.94 -19.17 9.20
C LEU A 213 -4.15 -19.92 9.78
N SER A 214 -3.96 -20.53 10.95
CA SER A 214 -4.95 -21.44 11.54
C SER A 214 -6.03 -20.72 12.37
N ASN A 215 -5.76 -19.53 12.90
CA ASN A 215 -6.73 -18.75 13.69
C ASN A 215 -7.66 -17.85 12.84
N GLY A 216 -7.76 -18.12 11.53
CA GLY A 216 -8.56 -17.35 10.58
C GLY A 216 -9.29 -18.25 9.59
N SER A 217 -9.88 -17.64 8.55
CA SER A 217 -10.55 -18.37 7.48
C SER A 217 -9.63 -18.77 6.32
N ALA A 218 -8.37 -18.29 6.29
CA ALA A 218 -7.41 -18.58 5.21
C ALA A 218 -7.20 -20.08 4.98
N LEU A 219 -6.87 -20.84 6.03
CA LEU A 219 -6.58 -22.26 5.91
C LEU A 219 -7.80 -23.05 5.40
N ALA A 220 -8.99 -22.75 5.93
CA ALA A 220 -10.23 -23.37 5.47
C ALA A 220 -10.54 -23.03 4.00
N ALA A 221 -10.32 -21.78 3.59
CA ALA A 221 -10.50 -21.34 2.21
C ALA A 221 -9.52 -22.04 1.26
N LEU A 222 -8.25 -22.19 1.65
CA LEU A 222 -7.23 -22.91 0.88
C LEU A 222 -7.59 -24.38 0.70
N ARG A 223 -7.94 -25.09 1.79
CA ARG A 223 -8.38 -26.50 1.71
C ARG A 223 -9.59 -26.65 0.80
N SER A 224 -10.58 -25.75 0.91
CA SER A 224 -11.75 -25.78 0.04
C SER A 224 -11.40 -25.51 -1.43
N ALA A 225 -10.44 -24.64 -1.73
CA ALA A 225 -10.03 -24.34 -3.10
C ALA A 225 -9.29 -25.53 -3.73
N VAL A 226 -8.46 -26.23 -2.94
CA VAL A 226 -7.73 -27.44 -3.37
C VAL A 226 -8.69 -28.62 -3.62
N ALA A 227 -9.62 -28.87 -2.69
CA ALA A 227 -10.52 -30.02 -2.75
C ALA A 227 -11.54 -29.94 -3.91
N ARG A 228 -11.82 -28.73 -4.42
CA ARG A 228 -12.78 -28.53 -5.52
C ARG A 228 -12.15 -28.88 -6.86
N ASN A 229 -12.98 -29.40 -7.77
CA ASN A 229 -12.59 -29.66 -9.16
C ASN A 229 -12.89 -28.44 -10.05
N ASP A 230 -12.40 -27.27 -9.64
CA ASP A 230 -12.52 -26.01 -10.37
C ASP A 230 -11.12 -25.47 -10.67
N ASP A 231 -10.78 -25.37 -11.96
CA ASP A 231 -9.44 -25.01 -12.41
C ASP A 231 -9.07 -23.54 -12.14
N ALA A 232 -10.05 -22.64 -11.99
CA ALA A 232 -9.79 -21.25 -11.64
C ALA A 232 -9.50 -21.11 -10.14
N MET A 233 -10.28 -21.82 -9.30
CA MET A 233 -10.04 -21.86 -7.86
C MET A 233 -8.70 -22.52 -7.51
N ARG A 234 -8.33 -23.59 -8.23
CA ARG A 234 -7.03 -24.27 -8.04
C ARG A 234 -5.85 -23.36 -8.38
N ARG A 235 -5.89 -22.66 -9.52
CA ARG A 235 -4.86 -21.69 -9.88
C ARG A 235 -4.73 -20.57 -8.83
N GLY A 236 -5.85 -20.07 -8.33
CA GLY A 236 -5.84 -19.09 -7.24
C GLY A 236 -5.20 -19.64 -5.95
N ALA A 237 -5.45 -20.91 -5.62
CA ALA A 237 -4.81 -21.56 -4.48
C ALA A 237 -3.29 -21.74 -4.70
N ASP A 238 -2.86 -22.08 -5.92
CA ASP A 238 -1.45 -22.22 -6.28
C ASP A 238 -0.68 -20.90 -6.09
N ASP A 239 -1.21 -19.79 -6.62
CA ASP A 239 -0.59 -18.45 -6.49
C ASP A 239 -0.49 -18.02 -5.00
N ILE A 240 -1.52 -18.33 -4.22
CA ILE A 240 -1.54 -18.03 -2.77
C ILE A 240 -0.52 -18.90 -2.04
N LEU A 241 -0.40 -20.20 -2.39
CA LEU A 241 0.55 -21.11 -1.75
C LEU A 241 2.00 -20.73 -2.05
N GLU A 242 2.30 -20.24 -3.25
CA GLU A 242 3.62 -19.71 -3.57
C GLU A 242 3.95 -18.47 -2.72
N THR A 243 3.00 -17.54 -2.63
CA THR A 243 3.14 -16.32 -1.82
C THR A 243 3.29 -16.64 -0.33
N ILE A 244 2.43 -17.49 0.23
CA ILE A 244 2.52 -17.94 1.63
C ILE A 244 3.81 -18.72 1.85
N GLY A 245 4.26 -19.49 0.86
CA GLY A 245 5.54 -20.19 0.88
C GLY A 245 6.68 -19.27 1.26
N PHE A 246 6.80 -18.11 0.60
CA PHE A 246 7.83 -17.12 0.91
C PHE A 246 7.72 -16.54 2.33
N LEU A 247 6.50 -16.33 2.82
CA LEU A 247 6.25 -15.71 4.12
C LEU A 247 6.38 -16.69 5.30
N ALA A 248 6.08 -17.97 5.08
CA ALA A 248 5.98 -19.00 6.11
C ALA A 248 7.33 -19.27 6.77
N THR A 249 7.33 -19.40 8.10
CA THR A 249 8.43 -20.06 8.80
C THR A 249 8.54 -21.53 8.38
N ALA A 250 9.69 -22.16 8.60
CA ALA A 250 9.90 -23.55 8.23
C ALA A 250 8.87 -24.50 8.88
N THR A 251 8.53 -24.26 10.15
CA THR A 251 7.51 -25.04 10.88
C THR A 251 6.12 -24.85 10.26
N THR A 252 5.77 -23.61 9.93
CA THR A 252 4.50 -23.29 9.27
C THR A 252 4.43 -23.94 7.88
N ALA A 253 5.53 -23.91 7.14
CA ALA A 253 5.60 -24.48 5.80
C ALA A 253 5.37 -25.99 5.80
N ALA A 254 6.03 -26.73 6.70
CA ALA A 254 5.84 -28.17 6.86
C ALA A 254 4.37 -28.51 7.18
N LYS A 255 3.80 -27.85 8.18
CA LYS A 255 2.38 -28.07 8.56
C LYS A 255 1.41 -27.73 7.43
N LEU A 256 1.66 -26.64 6.69
CA LEU A 256 0.79 -26.25 5.59
C LEU A 256 0.82 -27.25 4.45
N ILE A 257 1.99 -27.82 4.13
CA ILE A 257 2.11 -28.91 3.14
C ILE A 257 1.21 -30.08 3.53
N ASP A 258 1.30 -30.55 4.78
CA ASP A 258 0.49 -31.67 5.27
C ASP A 258 -1.01 -31.39 5.10
N GLU A 259 -1.46 -30.18 5.43
CA GLU A 259 -2.88 -29.82 5.36
C GLU A 259 -3.43 -29.72 3.93
N VAL A 260 -2.67 -29.17 2.99
CA VAL A 260 -3.14 -29.05 1.60
C VAL A 260 -3.02 -30.38 0.86
N VAL A 261 -2.03 -31.22 1.19
CA VAL A 261 -1.94 -32.59 0.69
C VAL A 261 -3.12 -33.43 1.20
N ALA A 262 -3.45 -33.33 2.49
CA ALA A 262 -4.63 -33.97 3.06
C ALA A 262 -5.94 -33.50 2.39
N ALA A 263 -5.98 -32.24 1.92
CA ALA A 263 -7.10 -31.70 1.14
C ALA A 263 -7.14 -32.13 -0.33
N GLY A 264 -6.14 -32.90 -0.81
CA GLY A 264 -6.09 -33.46 -2.16
C GLY A 264 -5.05 -32.85 -3.10
N MET A 265 -4.18 -31.95 -2.61
CA MET A 265 -3.05 -31.44 -3.39
C MET A 265 -2.02 -32.56 -3.64
N PRO A 266 -1.55 -32.77 -4.88
CA PRO A 266 -0.44 -33.70 -5.12
C PRO A 266 0.81 -33.29 -4.33
N PRO A 267 1.48 -34.21 -3.59
CA PRO A 267 2.68 -33.88 -2.81
C PRO A 267 3.82 -33.27 -3.63
N ALA A 268 3.90 -33.62 -4.92
CA ALA A 268 4.89 -33.11 -5.86
C ALA A 268 4.42 -31.86 -6.64
N ALA A 269 3.30 -31.24 -6.27
CA ALA A 269 2.79 -30.06 -6.95
C ALA A 269 3.86 -28.93 -6.97
N PRO A 270 4.02 -28.22 -8.10
CA PRO A 270 4.98 -27.11 -8.22
C PRO A 270 4.71 -25.97 -7.22
N SER A 271 3.45 -25.66 -6.94
CA SER A 271 3.03 -24.61 -6.00
C SER A 271 3.49 -24.84 -4.55
N LEU A 272 3.85 -26.08 -4.20
CA LEU A 272 4.45 -26.41 -2.91
C LEU A 272 5.98 -26.25 -2.90
N GLY A 273 6.61 -25.82 -4.00
CA GLY A 273 8.06 -25.74 -4.15
C GLY A 273 8.73 -24.85 -3.09
N VAL A 274 8.23 -23.63 -2.90
CA VAL A 274 8.77 -22.69 -1.90
C VAL A 274 8.51 -23.18 -0.48
N LEU A 275 7.34 -23.78 -0.22
CA LEU A 275 7.03 -24.38 1.07
C LEU A 275 7.98 -25.53 1.40
N ARG A 276 8.26 -26.42 0.44
CA ARG A 276 9.20 -27.54 0.62
C ARG A 276 10.62 -27.04 0.87
N LEU A 277 11.06 -26.01 0.13
CA LEU A 277 12.34 -25.35 0.37
C LEU A 277 12.43 -24.84 1.82
N ASN A 278 11.42 -24.09 2.28
CA ASN A 278 11.41 -23.53 3.62
C ASN A 278 11.34 -24.60 4.71
N ALA A 279 10.56 -25.67 4.52
CA ALA A 279 10.54 -26.80 5.44
C ALA A 279 11.92 -27.47 5.56
N ALA A 280 12.63 -27.67 4.44
CA ALA A 280 13.96 -28.28 4.42
C ALA A 280 15.06 -27.42 5.08
N LEU A 281 14.90 -26.09 5.11
CA LEU A 281 15.86 -25.19 5.78
C LEU A 281 15.93 -25.45 7.30
N ALA A 282 14.82 -25.81 7.96
CA ALA A 282 14.84 -26.18 9.37
C ALA A 282 15.56 -27.52 9.62
N GLU A 283 15.36 -28.51 8.74
CA GLU A 283 16.03 -29.80 8.85
C GLU A 283 17.55 -29.63 8.76
N HIS A 284 18.04 -28.74 7.90
CA HIS A 284 19.46 -28.44 7.78
C HIS A 284 20.04 -27.71 9.01
N GLN A 285 19.32 -26.74 9.58
CA GLN A 285 19.76 -26.03 10.79
C GLN A 285 19.83 -26.98 12.00
N SER A 286 18.84 -27.86 12.16
CA SER A 286 18.83 -28.86 13.23
C SER A 286 19.95 -29.89 13.14
N ARG A 287 20.51 -30.11 11.94
CA ARG A 287 21.63 -31.04 11.67
C ARG A 287 23.01 -30.44 11.88
N THR A 288 23.13 -29.12 11.93
CA THR A 288 24.38 -28.41 12.21
C THR A 288 24.59 -28.12 13.68
N ASP A 289 23.52 -28.17 14.47
CA ASP A 289 23.55 -27.97 15.93
C ASP A 289 23.73 -29.29 16.73
N THR A 290 23.93 -30.42 16.03
CA THR A 290 24.26 -31.75 16.60
C THR A 290 25.64 -32.21 16.16
#